data_AF-A0A661DFQ7-F1
#
_entry.id   AF-A0A661DFQ7-F1
#
_cell.length_a   1.000
_cell.length_b   1.000
_cell.length_c   1.000
_cell.angle_alpha   90.00
_cell.angle_beta   90.00
_cell.angle_gamma   90.00
#
_symmetry.space_group_name_H-M   'P 1'
#
loop_
_entity.id
_entity.type
_entity.pdbx_description
1 polymer ?
#
loop_
_entity_poly.entity_id
_entity_poly.type
_entity_poly.pdbx_seq_one_letter_code
_entity_poly.pdbx_strand_id
1 'polypeptide(L)'
;VVVTQVVPDISTDLPILEEYLTALNQFDAAITPNDVSLEGFIVAKIFYLGLLNIEGEINRESIVDGLEAVNGQDIGLGLQIYYDASDHQAIHNIWLTCLCGGDFNSFNWKMLNSTE
;
A
#
# COMPACT_ATOMS: atom_id res chain seq x y z
N VAL A 1 6.76 6.03 -21.47
CA VAL A 1 7.63 6.29 -20.29
C VAL A 1 7.21 5.33 -19.20
N VAL A 2 8.16 4.68 -18.50
CA VAL A 2 7.82 3.82 -17.34
C VAL A 2 7.90 4.68 -16.08
N VAL A 3 6.87 4.59 -15.24
CA VAL A 3 6.76 5.33 -13.98
C VAL A 3 6.58 4.34 -12.85
N THR A 4 7.42 4.46 -11.82
CA THR A 4 7.33 3.66 -10.60
C THR A 4 6.24 4.19 -9.69
N GLN A 5 5.51 3.29 -9.05
CA GLN A 5 4.48 3.57 -8.06
C GLN A 5 4.80 2.91 -6.73
N VAL A 6 4.36 3.55 -5.65
CA VAL A 6 4.53 3.10 -4.26
C VAL A 6 3.36 2.25 -3.77
N VAL A 7 2.31 2.10 -4.58
CA VAL A 7 1.13 1.28 -4.33
C VAL A 7 0.77 0.48 -5.59
N PRO A 8 0.02 -0.64 -5.44
CA PRO A 8 -0.56 -1.32 -6.59
C PRO A 8 -1.57 -0.43 -7.32
N ASP A 9 -1.76 -0.73 -8.60
CA ASP A 9 -2.79 -0.11 -9.44
C ASP A 9 -4.20 -0.42 -8.86
N ILE A 10 -5.04 0.61 -8.74
CA ILE A 10 -6.39 0.51 -8.15
C ILE A 10 -7.30 -0.46 -8.92
N SER A 11 -6.99 -0.77 -10.18
CA SER A 11 -7.75 -1.76 -10.94
C SER A 11 -7.39 -3.21 -10.60
N THR A 12 -6.42 -3.46 -9.72
CA THR A 12 -6.01 -4.82 -9.35
C THR A 12 -6.99 -5.48 -8.38
N ASP A 13 -7.07 -6.81 -8.45
CA ASP A 13 -7.95 -7.62 -7.59
C ASP A 13 -7.17 -8.07 -6.35
N LEU A 14 -6.87 -7.11 -5.47
CA LEU A 14 -6.17 -7.34 -4.20
C LEU A 14 -7.15 -7.12 -3.02
N PRO A 15 -7.11 -7.95 -1.96
CA PRO A 15 -7.99 -7.77 -0.80
C PRO A 15 -7.92 -6.37 -0.18
N ILE A 16 -6.73 -5.76 -0.13
CA ILE A 16 -6.59 -4.41 0.43
C ILE A 16 -7.29 -3.33 -0.41
N LEU A 17 -7.44 -3.53 -1.71
CA LEU A 17 -8.18 -2.62 -2.59
C LEU A 17 -9.68 -2.74 -2.35
N GLU A 18 -10.19 -3.96 -2.15
CA GLU A 18 -11.60 -4.16 -1.78
C GLU A 18 -11.93 -3.45 -0.45
N GLU A 19 -11.06 -3.61 0.55
CA GLU A 19 -11.21 -2.93 1.84
C GLU A 19 -11.16 -1.40 1.69
N TYR A 20 -10.19 -0.88 0.93
CA TYR A 20 -10.04 0.54 0.67
C TYR A 20 -11.26 1.14 -0.04
N LEU A 21 -11.72 0.51 -1.14
CA LEU A 21 -12.88 0.98 -1.90
C LEU A 21 -14.16 0.92 -1.07
N THR A 22 -14.32 -0.13 -0.25
CA THR A 22 -15.43 -0.26 0.68
C THR A 22 -15.41 0.86 1.73
N ALA A 23 -14.26 1.10 2.36
CA ALA A 23 -14.10 2.15 3.36
C ALA A 23 -14.30 3.55 2.77
N LEU A 24 -13.78 3.81 1.56
CA LEU A 24 -13.93 5.09 0.88
C LEU A 24 -15.40 5.36 0.53
N ASN A 25 -16.11 4.35 0.01
CA ASN A 25 -17.54 4.48 -0.30
C ASN A 25 -18.40 4.68 0.96
N GLN A 26 -18.01 4.09 2.10
CA GLN A 26 -18.66 4.34 3.39
C GLN A 26 -18.39 5.74 3.93
N PHE A 27 -17.19 6.29 3.67
CA PHE A 27 -16.81 7.63 4.09
C PHE A 27 -17.49 8.71 3.23
N ASP A 28 -17.35 8.62 1.91
CA ASP A 28 -18.00 9.49 0.92
C ASP A 28 -17.95 8.88 -0.49
N ALA A 29 -19.10 8.42 -0.99
CA ALA A 29 -19.26 7.83 -2.31
C ALA A 29 -18.98 8.79 -3.49
N ALA A 30 -18.89 10.10 -3.25
CA ALA A 30 -18.55 11.08 -4.28
C ALA A 30 -17.03 11.20 -4.52
N ILE A 31 -16.20 10.70 -3.60
CA ILE A 31 -14.74 10.75 -3.75
C ILE A 31 -14.28 9.71 -4.76
N THR A 32 -13.51 10.16 -5.75
CA THR A 32 -12.89 9.26 -6.72
C THR A 32 -11.65 8.61 -6.12
N PRO A 33 -11.55 7.26 -6.11
CA PRO A 33 -10.34 6.57 -5.67
C PRO A 33 -9.10 7.02 -6.45
N ASN A 34 -7.97 7.12 -5.77
CA ASN A 34 -6.69 7.43 -6.40
C ASN A 34 -5.51 6.87 -5.58
N ASP A 35 -4.35 6.74 -6.22
CA ASP A 35 -3.16 6.10 -5.66
C ASP A 35 -2.69 6.77 -4.35
N VAL A 36 -2.83 8.09 -4.25
CA VAL A 36 -2.43 8.86 -3.06
C VAL A 36 -3.31 8.50 -1.85
N SER A 37 -4.62 8.41 -2.05
CA SER A 37 -5.54 8.01 -0.98
C SER A 37 -5.45 6.52 -0.65
N LEU A 38 -5.08 5.66 -1.61
CA LEU A 38 -4.76 4.26 -1.35
C LEU A 38 -3.48 4.14 -0.50
N GLU A 39 -2.44 4.92 -0.79
CA GLU A 39 -1.23 4.98 0.02
C GLU A 39 -1.57 5.41 1.46
N GLY A 40 -2.37 6.46 1.62
CA GLY A 40 -2.84 6.90 2.93
C GLY A 40 -3.62 5.81 3.69
N PHE A 41 -4.45 5.04 2.99
CA PHE A 41 -5.17 3.90 3.58
C PHE A 41 -4.21 2.78 4.03
N ILE A 42 -3.23 2.42 3.20
CA ILE A 42 -2.19 1.44 3.55
C ILE A 42 -1.42 1.88 4.79
N VAL A 43 -0.95 3.14 4.82
CA VAL A 43 -0.23 3.72 5.97
C VAL A 43 -1.10 3.65 7.23
N ALA A 44 -2.37 4.02 7.14
CA ALA A 44 -3.29 3.97 8.28
C ALA A 44 -3.53 2.53 8.77
N LYS A 45 -3.65 1.56 7.85
CA LYS A 45 -3.81 0.14 8.20
C LYS A 45 -2.58 -0.41 8.91
N ILE A 46 -1.38 -0.09 8.42
CA ILE A 46 -0.11 -0.47 9.07
C ILE A 46 0.00 0.17 10.45
N PHE A 47 -0.33 1.47 10.56
CA PHE A 47 -0.35 2.16 11.85
C PHE A 47 -1.30 1.50 12.84
N TYR A 48 -2.51 1.14 12.40
CA TYR A 48 -3.48 0.40 13.20
C TYR A 48 -2.93 -0.96 13.69
N LEU A 49 -2.24 -1.71 12.83
CA LEU A 49 -1.59 -2.97 13.23
C LEU A 49 -0.52 -2.75 14.31
N GLY A 50 0.28 -1.68 14.19
CA GLY A 50 1.23 -1.31 15.23
C GLY A 50 0.56 -1.03 16.57
N LEU A 51 -0.59 -0.32 16.56
CA LEU A 51 -1.37 -0.06 17.77
C LEU A 51 -1.94 -1.32 18.41
N LEU A 52 -2.30 -2.34 17.61
CA LEU A 52 -2.80 -3.62 18.13
C LEU A 52 -1.73 -4.41 18.90
N ASN A 53 -0.45 -4.12 18.67
CA ASN A 53 0.66 -4.74 19.41
C ASN A 53 0.98 -4.05 20.75
N ILE A 54 0.33 -2.92 21.05
CA ILE A 54 0.61 -2.17 22.29
C ILE A 54 -0.14 -2.78 23.46
N GLU A 55 0.61 -3.32 24.42
CA GLU A 55 0.08 -3.68 25.73
C GLU A 55 0.24 -2.50 26.69
N GLY A 56 -0.87 -1.85 27.09
CA GLY A 56 -0.88 -0.79 28.09
C GLY A 56 -1.09 0.61 27.52
N GLU A 57 -0.30 1.58 27.97
CA GLU A 57 -0.49 2.99 27.60
C GLU A 57 0.03 3.27 26.18
N ILE A 58 -0.79 3.95 25.38
CA ILE A 58 -0.41 4.43 24.05
C ILE A 58 0.35 5.74 24.22
N ASN A 59 1.65 5.70 23.94
CA ASN A 59 2.56 6.84 23.91
C ASN A 59 3.51 6.71 22.72
N ARG A 60 4.45 7.65 22.55
CA ARG A 60 5.32 7.67 21.36
C ARG A 60 6.18 6.41 21.29
N GLU A 61 6.76 6.02 22.41
CA GLU A 61 7.67 4.89 22.51
C GLU A 61 6.92 3.58 22.26
N SER A 62 5.73 3.39 22.87
CA SER A 62 4.94 2.19 22.63
C SER A 62 4.40 2.08 21.20
N ILE A 63 4.15 3.20 20.51
CA ILE A 63 3.82 3.20 19.08
C ILE A 63 4.99 2.70 18.23
N VAL A 64 6.22 3.15 18.51
CA VAL A 64 7.42 2.69 17.81
C VAL A 64 7.60 1.19 18.04
N ASP A 65 7.57 0.75 19.30
CA ASP A 65 7.72 -0.66 19.67
C ASP A 65 6.64 -1.54 19.01
N GLY A 66 5.38 -1.06 18.98
CA GLY A 66 4.27 -1.77 18.36
C GLY A 66 4.40 -1.89 16.84
N LEU A 67 4.94 -0.86 16.17
CA LEU A 67 5.26 -0.89 14.74
C LEU A 67 6.42 -1.84 14.44
N GLU A 68 7.51 -1.78 15.22
CA GLU A 68 8.66 -2.70 15.07
C GLU A 68 8.29 -4.17 15.39
N ALA A 69 7.19 -4.40 16.10
CA ALA A 69 6.62 -5.74 16.30
C ALA A 69 5.84 -6.28 15.07
N VAL A 70 5.52 -5.44 14.08
CA VAL A 70 4.92 -5.90 12.82
C VAL A 70 5.99 -6.62 12.01
N ASN A 71 5.91 -7.95 11.95
CA ASN A 71 6.90 -8.77 11.25
C ASN A 71 6.25 -9.93 10.50
N GLY A 72 6.31 -9.88 9.17
CA GLY A 72 5.88 -10.98 8.30
C GLY A 72 4.36 -11.09 8.14
N GLN A 73 3.61 -10.00 8.26
CA GLN A 73 2.16 -10.01 8.09
C GLN A 73 1.78 -9.59 6.66
N ASP A 74 0.82 -10.28 6.04
CA ASP A 74 0.20 -9.78 4.79
C ASP A 74 -1.07 -9.01 5.15
N ILE A 75 -1.14 -7.76 4.70
CA ILE A 75 -2.28 -6.86 4.94
C ILE A 75 -3.29 -6.86 3.78
N GLY A 76 -3.22 -7.86 2.91
CA GLY A 76 -4.02 -7.97 1.70
C GLY A 76 -3.32 -7.42 0.45
N LEU A 77 -2.00 -7.22 0.51
CA LEU A 77 -1.16 -6.81 -0.63
C LEU A 77 -0.60 -8.02 -1.40
N GLY A 78 -0.73 -9.24 -0.88
CA GLY A 78 -0.12 -10.44 -1.45
C GLY A 78 1.39 -10.52 -1.19
N LEU A 79 1.89 -9.70 -0.26
CA LEU A 79 3.27 -9.65 0.19
C LEU A 79 3.31 -9.40 1.70
N GLN A 80 4.38 -9.86 2.33
CA GLN A 80 4.58 -9.62 3.75
C GLN A 80 5.21 -8.26 3.99
N ILE A 81 4.66 -7.54 4.95
CA ILE A 81 5.23 -6.31 5.49
C ILE A 81 5.97 -6.60 6.79
N TYR A 82 7.02 -5.83 7.07
CA TYR A 82 7.72 -5.89 8.34
C TYR A 82 8.41 -4.56 8.66
N TYR A 83 8.60 -4.27 9.93
CA TYR A 83 9.59 -3.31 10.40
C TYR A 83 10.58 -4.04 11.30
N ASP A 84 11.78 -3.52 11.42
CA ASP A 84 12.70 -3.92 12.49
C ASP A 84 13.54 -2.73 12.96
N ALA A 85 14.35 -2.91 14.00
CA ALA A 85 15.17 -1.86 14.61
C ALA A 85 16.22 -1.23 13.66
N SER A 86 16.45 -1.83 12.49
CA SER A 86 17.40 -1.39 11.47
C SER A 86 16.77 -1.08 10.10
N ASP A 87 15.55 -1.56 9.85
CA ASP A 87 14.81 -1.38 8.60
C ASP A 87 13.41 -0.81 8.89
N HIS A 88 13.27 0.48 8.59
CA HIS A 88 12.03 1.23 8.79
C HIS A 88 11.24 1.42 7.48
N GLN A 89 11.44 0.54 6.48
CA GLN A 89 10.66 0.52 5.24
C GLN A 89 9.79 -0.74 5.16
N ALA A 90 8.49 -0.62 5.45
CA ALA A 90 7.59 -1.78 5.49
C ALA A 90 7.46 -2.57 4.18
N ILE A 91 7.52 -1.87 3.05
CA ILE A 91 7.24 -2.42 1.73
C ILE A 91 8.44 -2.12 0.83
N HIS A 92 9.06 -3.19 0.35
CA HIS A 92 10.20 -3.13 -0.58
C HIS A 92 9.79 -3.38 -2.04
N ASN A 93 8.50 -3.66 -2.27
CA ASN A 93 7.97 -3.89 -3.60
C ASN A 93 7.75 -2.55 -4.32
N ILE A 94 8.01 -2.55 -5.63
CA ILE A 94 7.74 -1.42 -6.52
C ILE A 94 6.71 -1.88 -7.54
N TRP A 95 5.70 -1.05 -7.77
CA TRP A 95 4.74 -1.26 -8.84
C TRP A 95 5.09 -0.38 -10.03
N LEU A 96 4.76 -0.83 -11.24
CA LEU A 96 5.12 -0.13 -12.47
C LEU A 96 3.86 0.27 -13.23
N THR A 97 3.90 1.47 -13.80
CA THR A 97 2.89 2.01 -14.73
C THR A 97 3.57 2.51 -16.00
N CYS A 98 2.84 2.51 -17.11
CA CYS A 98 3.26 3.19 -18.33
C CYS A 98 2.48 4.48 -18.52
N LEU A 99 3.18 5.59 -18.76
CA LEU A 99 2.61 6.73 -19.47
C LEU A 99 2.75 6.47 -20.98
N CYS A 100 1.64 6.07 -21.59
CA CYS A 100 1.52 5.57 -22.96
C CYS A 100 0.39 6.38 -23.64
N GLY A 101 0.70 7.15 -24.68
CA GLY A 101 -0.31 7.93 -25.41
C GLY A 101 -0.96 9.09 -24.64
N GLY A 102 -0.41 9.46 -23.48
CA GLY A 102 -0.97 10.50 -22.58
C GLY A 102 -1.68 9.93 -21.35
N ASP A 103 -1.94 8.62 -21.33
CA ASP A 103 -2.67 7.95 -20.24
C ASP A 103 -1.77 7.04 -19.42
N PHE A 104 -2.06 6.96 -18.12
CA PHE A 104 -1.43 6.00 -17.20
C PHE A 104 -2.13 4.65 -17.31
N ASN A 105 -1.33 3.60 -17.53
CA ASN A 105 -1.80 2.23 -17.65
C ASN A 105 -0.93 1.31 -16.80
N SER A 106 -1.50 0.20 -16.33
CA SER A 106 -0.72 -0.86 -15.67
C SER A 106 0.37 -1.39 -16.58
N PHE A 107 1.60 -1.51 -16.06
CA PHE A 107 2.75 -1.93 -16.85
C PHE A 107 2.94 -3.45 -16.83
N ASN A 108 3.14 -4.04 -18.01
CA ASN A 108 3.56 -5.42 -18.16
C ASN A 108 4.91 -5.46 -18.88
N TRP A 109 5.86 -6.28 -18.39
CA TRP A 109 7.18 -6.42 -19.01
C TRP A 109 7.15 -6.80 -20.49
N LYS A 110 6.08 -7.47 -20.96
CA LYS A 110 5.88 -7.77 -22.39
C LYS A 110 5.75 -6.51 -23.25
N MET A 111 5.33 -5.38 -22.68
CA MET A 111 5.22 -4.08 -23.38
C MET A 111 6.58 -3.52 -23.80
N LEU A 112 7.69 -3.94 -23.19
CA LEU A 112 9.04 -3.55 -23.65
C LEU A 112 9.49 -4.33 -24.89
N ASN A 113 8.91 -5.51 -25.11
CA ASN A 113 9.30 -6.41 -26.21
C ASN A 113 8.40 -6.26 -27.44
N SER A 114 7.32 -5.48 -27.35
CA SER A 114 6.52 -5.08 -28.50
C SER A 114 7.21 -3.95 -29.25
N THR A 115 8.17 -4.30 -30.10
CA THR A 115 8.51 -3.46 -31.26
C THR A 115 7.36 -3.54 -32.27
N GLU A 116 6.86 -2.38 -32.69
CA GLU A 116 6.11 -2.23 -33.95
C GLU A 116 6.86 -2.85 -35.14
#